data_AF-X1PWX0-F1
#
_entry.id   AF-X1PWX0-F1
#
_cell.length_a   1.000
_cell.length_b   1.000
_cell.length_c   1.000
_cell.angle_alpha   90.00
_cell.angle_beta   90.00
_cell.angle_gamma   90.00
#
_symmetry.space_group_name_H-M   'P 1'
#
loop_
_entity.id
_entity.type
_entity.pdbx_description
1 polymer ?
#
loop_
_entity_poly.entity_id
_entity_poly.type
_entity_poly.pdbx_seq_one_letter_code
_entity_poly.pdbx_strand_id
1 'polypeptide(L)'
;DAINELKEKANHMSVEEINSSILSFIRKAETAEKGLAYKEAQKEYEMALYLASGFDYKEEVGRISFMILELDKKIKDLELEYALKVGEKAEKKKDYVKAINYYQQGLKILNDVQDLNGNESRIKKLNKKITNLQKHL
;
A
#
# COMPACT_ATOMS: atom_id res chain seq x y z
N ASP A 1 -15.21 -9.77 -11.60
CA ASP A 1 -14.00 -9.17 -11.01
C ASP A 1 -13.49 -8.17 -12.04
N ALA A 2 -13.40 -6.89 -11.67
CA ALA A 2 -13.25 -5.79 -12.63
C ALA A 2 -12.01 -5.92 -13.51
N ILE A 3 -10.91 -6.48 -12.97
CA ILE A 3 -9.71 -6.77 -13.76
C ILE A 3 -9.97 -7.87 -14.79
N ASN A 4 -10.69 -8.94 -14.44
CA ASN A 4 -10.98 -10.02 -15.38
C ASN A 4 -11.94 -9.57 -16.49
N GLU A 5 -12.93 -8.73 -16.16
CA GLU A 5 -13.80 -8.09 -17.15
C GLU A 5 -13.02 -7.16 -18.10
N LEU A 6 -11.99 -6.47 -17.60
CA LEU A 6 -11.11 -5.66 -18.42
C LEU A 6 -10.25 -6.52 -19.36
N LYS A 7 -9.72 -7.65 -18.89
CA LYS A 7 -8.94 -8.59 -19.70
C LYS A 7 -9.71 -9.08 -20.91
N GLU A 8 -10.98 -9.44 -20.73
CA GLU A 8 -11.84 -9.90 -21.83
C GLU A 8 -12.12 -8.78 -22.84
N LYS A 9 -12.40 -7.56 -22.36
CA LYS A 9 -12.68 -6.40 -23.23
C LYS A 9 -11.45 -5.94 -24.00
N ALA A 10 -10.27 -5.95 -23.39
CA ALA A 10 -9.03 -5.46 -23.98
C ALA A 10 -8.68 -6.13 -25.31
N ASN A 11 -9.08 -7.40 -25.52
CA ASN A 11 -8.85 -8.12 -26.78
C ASN A 11 -9.63 -7.56 -27.98
N HIS A 12 -10.64 -6.73 -27.74
CA HIS A 12 -11.53 -6.20 -28.77
C HIS A 12 -11.43 -4.68 -28.93
N MET A 13 -10.55 -4.03 -28.15
CA MET A 13 -10.41 -2.58 -28.16
C MET A 13 -9.45 -2.11 -29.24
N SER A 14 -9.74 -0.96 -29.84
CA SER A 14 -8.80 -0.25 -30.70
C SER A 14 -7.66 0.37 -29.87
N VAL A 15 -6.57 0.73 -30.54
CA VAL A 15 -5.44 1.43 -29.91
C VAL A 15 -5.89 2.76 -29.27
N GLU A 16 -6.79 3.49 -29.93
CA GLU A 16 -7.36 4.74 -29.42
C GLU A 16 -8.21 4.51 -28.17
N GLU A 17 -9.01 3.44 -28.14
CA GLU A 17 -9.82 3.07 -26.98
C GLU A 17 -8.96 2.67 -25.79
N ILE A 18 -7.86 1.95 -26.04
CA ILE A 18 -6.87 1.58 -25.03
C ILE A 18 -6.22 2.82 -24.42
N ASN A 19 -5.74 3.74 -25.26
CA ASN A 19 -5.12 4.99 -24.81
C ASN A 19 -6.08 5.83 -23.96
N SER A 20 -7.32 5.98 -24.42
CA SER A 20 -8.37 6.70 -23.68
C SER A 20 -8.68 6.04 -22.33
N SER A 21 -8.70 4.70 -22.30
CA SER A 21 -8.98 3.94 -21.08
C SER A 21 -7.84 4.04 -20.06
N ILE A 22 -6.58 3.93 -20.50
CA ILE A 22 -5.40 4.14 -19.64
C ILE A 22 -5.48 5.53 -18.99
N LEU A 23 -5.72 6.59 -19.77
CA LEU A 23 -5.84 7.95 -19.25
C LEU A 23 -7.02 8.10 -18.28
N SER A 24 -8.15 7.44 -18.56
CA SER A 24 -9.31 7.46 -17.67
C SER A 24 -9.02 6.80 -16.33
N PHE A 25 -8.38 5.62 -16.33
CA PHE A 25 -8.01 4.91 -15.12
C PHE A 25 -7.00 5.70 -14.28
N ILE A 26 -5.98 6.31 -14.90
CA ILE A 26 -5.03 7.17 -14.20
C ILE A 26 -5.76 8.34 -13.51
N ARG A 27 -6.66 9.04 -14.20
CA ARG A 27 -7.42 10.17 -13.61
C ARG A 27 -8.31 9.74 -12.45
N LYS A 28 -8.95 8.57 -12.55
CA LYS A 28 -9.76 8.00 -11.46
C LYS A 28 -8.88 7.65 -10.27
N ALA A 29 -7.72 7.03 -10.51
CA ALA A 29 -6.77 6.71 -9.48
C ALA A 29 -6.29 7.96 -8.73
N GLU A 30 -5.90 9.02 -9.45
CA GLU A 30 -5.49 10.30 -8.87
C GLU A 30 -6.61 10.95 -8.06
N THR A 31 -7.86 10.86 -8.53
CA THR A 31 -9.03 11.40 -7.82
C THR A 31 -9.31 10.61 -6.54
N ALA A 32 -9.28 9.28 -6.61
CA ALA A 32 -9.44 8.40 -5.47
C ALA A 32 -8.33 8.62 -4.43
N GLU A 33 -7.09 8.80 -4.87
CA GLU A 33 -5.96 9.09 -3.98
C GLU A 33 -6.12 10.42 -3.24
N LYS A 34 -6.55 11.48 -3.94
CA LYS A 34 -6.91 12.78 -3.33
C LYS A 34 -8.04 12.64 -2.32
N GLY A 35 -8.98 11.73 -2.59
CA GLY A 35 -10.07 11.36 -1.67
C GLY A 35 -9.67 10.37 -0.56
N LEU A 36 -8.38 10.01 -0.44
CA LEU A 36 -7.87 9.01 0.52
C LEU A 36 -8.44 7.59 0.33
N ALA A 37 -9.08 7.31 -0.81
CA ALA A 37 -9.62 6.01 -1.18
C ALA A 37 -8.51 5.13 -1.80
N TYR A 38 -7.47 4.82 -1.03
CA TYR A 38 -6.22 4.25 -1.55
C TYR A 38 -6.38 2.86 -2.20
N LYS A 39 -7.28 2.01 -1.69
CA LYS A 39 -7.57 0.71 -2.32
C LYS A 39 -8.20 0.87 -3.70
N GLU A 40 -9.05 1.88 -3.86
CA GLU A 40 -9.67 2.20 -5.14
C GLU A 40 -8.64 2.80 -6.09
N ALA A 41 -7.81 3.73 -5.60
CA ALA A 41 -6.70 4.28 -6.37
C ALA A 41 -5.74 3.18 -6.89
N GLN A 42 -5.38 2.23 -6.03
CA GLN A 42 -4.52 1.11 -6.38
C GLN A 42 -5.14 0.26 -7.50
N LYS A 43 -6.41 -0.11 -7.34
CA LYS A 43 -7.14 -0.89 -8.35
C LYS A 43 -7.18 -0.18 -9.71
N GLU A 44 -7.42 1.12 -9.73
CA GLU A 44 -7.45 1.92 -10.95
C GLU A 44 -6.06 2.00 -11.61
N TYR A 45 -4.98 2.18 -10.84
CA TYR A 45 -3.62 2.10 -11.39
C TYR A 45 -3.27 0.70 -11.91
N GLU A 46 -3.68 -0.38 -11.23
CA GLU A 46 -3.44 -1.75 -11.69
C GLU A 46 -4.15 -2.04 -13.02
N MET A 47 -5.37 -1.52 -13.21
CA MET A 47 -6.08 -1.59 -14.49
C MET A 47 -5.36 -0.82 -15.60
N ALA A 48 -4.86 0.39 -15.30
CA ALA A 48 -4.06 1.17 -16.24
C ALA A 48 -2.76 0.44 -16.63
N LEU A 49 -2.07 -0.12 -15.64
CA LEU A 49 -0.83 -0.87 -15.83
C LEU A 49 -1.05 -2.12 -16.69
N TYR A 50 -2.13 -2.85 -16.45
CA TYR A 50 -2.48 -4.03 -17.23
C TYR A 50 -2.61 -3.69 -18.72
N LEU A 51 -3.35 -2.63 -19.06
CA LEU A 51 -3.51 -2.20 -20.45
C LEU A 51 -2.18 -1.71 -21.04
N ALA A 52 -1.44 -0.85 -20.34
CA ALA A 52 -0.16 -0.33 -20.82
C ALA A 52 0.86 -1.47 -21.08
N SER A 53 0.87 -2.49 -20.21
CA SER A 53 1.78 -3.64 -20.33
C SER A 53 1.40 -4.56 -21.49
N GLY A 54 0.10 -4.73 -21.77
CA GLY A 54 -0.38 -5.53 -22.90
C GLY A 54 0.02 -4.99 -24.27
N PHE A 55 0.28 -3.69 -24.37
CA PHE A 55 0.63 -2.98 -25.61
C PHE A 55 2.10 -2.52 -25.66
N ASP A 56 2.94 -2.94 -24.71
CA ASP A 56 4.36 -2.57 -24.58
C ASP A 56 4.62 -1.05 -24.53
N TYR A 57 3.74 -0.30 -23.86
CA TYR A 57 3.90 1.13 -23.61
C TYR A 57 4.88 1.37 -22.46
N LYS A 58 6.18 1.20 -22.76
CA LYS A 58 7.25 1.17 -21.74
C LYS A 58 7.29 2.40 -20.84
N GLU A 59 7.05 3.59 -21.40
CA GLU A 59 7.05 4.83 -20.63
C GLU A 59 5.88 4.87 -19.64
N GLU A 60 4.67 4.55 -20.11
CA GLU A 60 3.46 4.47 -19.30
C GLU A 60 3.58 3.38 -18.22
N VAL A 61 4.11 2.21 -18.57
CA VAL A 61 4.38 1.12 -17.62
C VAL A 61 5.30 1.61 -16.52
N GLY A 62 6.40 2.27 -16.86
CA GLY A 62 7.33 2.83 -15.88
C GLY A 62 6.67 3.86 -14.97
N ARG A 63 5.93 4.81 -15.56
CA ARG A 63 5.21 5.85 -14.82
C ARG A 63 4.16 5.27 -13.87
N ILE A 64 3.29 4.38 -14.36
CA ILE A 64 2.19 3.80 -13.56
C ILE A 64 2.78 2.91 -12.45
N SER A 65 3.82 2.13 -12.75
CA SER A 65 4.51 1.31 -11.74
C SER A 65 5.10 2.16 -10.62
N PHE A 66 5.68 3.31 -10.96
CA PHE A 66 6.16 4.28 -9.96
C PHE A 66 5.01 4.84 -9.11
N MET A 67 3.87 5.19 -9.71
CA MET A 67 2.69 5.66 -8.97
C MET A 67 2.15 4.60 -8.00
N ILE A 68 2.10 3.33 -8.41
CA ILE A 68 1.70 2.20 -7.55
C ILE A 68 2.69 2.05 -6.38
N LEU A 69 4.00 2.14 -6.65
CA LEU A 69 5.02 2.05 -5.61
C LEU A 69 4.90 3.16 -4.56
N GLU A 70 4.70 4.41 -5.00
CA GLU A 70 4.52 5.54 -4.08
C GLU A 70 3.22 5.42 -3.25
N LEU A 71 2.15 4.92 -3.88
CA LEU A 71 0.90 4.62 -3.18
C LEU A 71 1.06 3.51 -2.13
N ASP A 72 1.76 2.42 -2.46
CA ASP A 72 2.05 1.32 -1.54
C ASP A 72 2.86 1.80 -0.33
N LYS A 73 3.89 2.64 -0.53
CA LYS A 73 4.65 3.27 0.55
C LYS A 73 3.73 4.07 1.48
N LYS A 74 2.88 4.92 0.90
CA LYS A 74 1.92 5.74 1.65
C LYS A 74 0.93 4.90 2.46
N ILE A 75 0.42 3.81 1.89
CA ILE A 75 -0.47 2.87 2.58
C ILE A 75 0.27 2.25 3.77
N LYS A 76 1.49 1.73 3.55
CA LYS A 76 2.31 1.12 4.61
C LYS A 76 2.62 2.10 5.74
N ASP A 77 2.92 3.35 5.42
CA ASP A 77 3.14 4.39 6.43
C ASP A 77 1.90 4.63 7.30
N LEU A 78 0.71 4.68 6.69
CA LEU A 78 -0.56 4.82 7.41
C LEU A 78 -0.89 3.60 8.26
N GLU A 79 -0.66 2.39 7.74
CA GLU A 79 -0.84 1.14 8.48
C GLU A 79 0.09 1.08 9.70
N LEU A 80 1.33 1.51 9.52
CA LEU A 80 2.31 1.59 10.59
C LEU A 80 1.88 2.61 11.66
N GLU A 81 1.49 3.82 11.27
CA GLU A 81 0.99 4.83 12.22
C GLU A 81 -0.21 4.30 13.01
N TYR A 82 -1.17 3.67 12.33
CA TYR A 82 -2.34 3.07 12.96
C TYR A 82 -1.94 2.00 13.97
N ALA A 83 -1.09 1.04 13.59
CA ALA A 83 -0.64 -0.03 14.47
C ALA A 83 0.03 0.53 15.72
N LEU A 84 0.94 1.51 15.57
CA LEU A 84 1.62 2.15 16.70
C LEU A 84 0.63 2.84 17.64
N LYS A 85 -0.30 3.63 17.09
CA LYS A 85 -1.29 4.38 17.87
C LYS A 85 -2.22 3.46 18.66
N VAL A 86 -2.68 2.35 18.05
CA VAL A 86 -3.52 1.38 18.74
C VAL A 86 -2.73 0.61 19.79
N GLY A 87 -1.48 0.23 19.48
CA GLY A 87 -0.57 -0.42 20.43
C GLY A 87 -0.33 0.45 21.68
N GLU A 88 -0.02 1.73 21.50
CA GLU A 88 0.15 2.68 22.60
C GLU A 88 -1.12 2.88 23.44
N LYS A 89 -2.28 2.93 22.78
CA LYS A 89 -3.57 3.03 23.48
C LYS A 89 -3.86 1.78 24.31
N ALA A 90 -3.52 0.60 23.80
CA ALA A 90 -3.66 -0.66 24.52
C ALA A 90 -2.68 -0.74 25.71
N GLU A 91 -1.42 -0.34 25.51
CA GLU A 91 -0.40 -0.26 26.56
C GLU A 91 -0.87 0.64 27.72
N LYS A 92 -1.37 1.84 27.41
CA LYS A 92 -1.93 2.77 28.41
C LYS A 92 -3.11 2.17 29.19
N LYS A 93 -3.88 1.27 28.57
CA LYS A 93 -4.99 0.54 29.19
C LYS A 93 -4.54 -0.74 29.92
N LYS A 94 -3.24 -1.04 29.94
CA LYS A 94 -2.66 -2.28 30.46
C LYS A 94 -3.16 -3.55 29.75
N ASP A 95 -3.69 -3.40 28.54
CA ASP A 95 -4.02 -4.53 27.66
C ASP A 95 -2.75 -4.95 26.91
N TYR A 96 -1.87 -5.66 27.63
CA TYR A 96 -0.51 -5.96 27.17
C TYR A 96 -0.49 -6.93 25.99
N VAL A 97 -1.40 -7.91 25.96
CA VAL A 97 -1.52 -8.84 24.82
C VAL A 97 -1.86 -8.07 23.55
N LYS A 98 -2.86 -7.17 23.61
CA LYS A 98 -3.24 -6.35 22.46
C LYS A 98 -2.12 -5.39 22.05
N ALA A 99 -1.45 -4.75 23.02
CA ALA A 99 -0.33 -3.85 22.74
C ALA A 99 0.79 -4.57 21.98
N ILE A 100 1.18 -5.77 22.44
CA ILE A 100 2.20 -6.60 21.79
C ILE A 100 1.79 -6.95 20.37
N ASN A 101 0.55 -7.40 20.15
CA ASN A 101 0.06 -7.77 18.82
C ASN A 101 0.16 -6.61 17.82
N TYR A 102 -0.22 -5.39 18.22
CA TYR A 102 -0.10 -4.23 17.33
C TYR A 102 1.35 -3.77 17.12
N TYR A 103 2.21 -3.86 18.13
CA TYR A 103 3.64 -3.57 17.93
C TYR A 103 4.34 -4.61 17.05
N GLN A 104 3.91 -5.87 17.07
CA GLN A 104 4.38 -6.89 16.12
C GLN A 104 3.94 -6.59 14.69
N GLN A 105 2.70 -6.10 14.49
CA GLN A 105 2.26 -5.63 13.16
C GLN A 105 3.14 -4.48 12.65
N GLY A 106 3.41 -3.48 13.51
CA GLY A 106 4.32 -2.38 13.15
C GLY A 106 5.75 -2.84 12.82
N LEU A 107 6.27 -3.83 13.55
CA LEU A 107 7.56 -4.46 13.23
C LEU A 107 7.55 -5.15 11.87
N LYS A 108 6.49 -5.89 11.55
CA LYS A 108 6.35 -6.55 10.27
C LYS A 108 6.41 -5.52 9.13
N ILE A 109 5.63 -4.44 9.22
CA ILE A 109 5.64 -3.38 8.21
C ILE A 109 7.02 -2.75 8.07
N LEU A 110 7.70 -2.43 9.18
CA LEU A 110 9.06 -1.86 9.15
C LEU A 110 10.10 -2.78 8.50
N ASN A 111 9.93 -4.09 8.61
CA ASN A 111 10.81 -5.07 7.96
C ASN A 111 10.47 -5.27 6.47
N ASP A 112 9.18 -5.16 6.11
CA ASP A 112 8.69 -5.31 4.73
C ASP A 112 9.05 -4.08 3.87
N VAL A 113 9.23 -2.92 4.48
CA VAL A 113 9.75 -1.72 3.82
C VAL A 113 11.28 -1.78 3.82
N GLN A 114 11.87 -2.16 2.68
CA GLN A 114 13.32 -2.07 2.41
C GLN A 114 13.80 -0.61 2.27
N ASP A 115 13.52 0.23 3.27
CA ASP A 115 14.28 1.45 3.44
C ASP A 115 15.56 1.08 4.18
N LEU A 116 16.63 0.84 3.40
CA LEU A 116 17.84 0.10 3.78
C LEU A 116 18.57 0.65 5.02
N ASN A 117 18.26 1.87 5.49
CA ASN A 117 18.91 2.45 6.67
C ASN A 117 17.98 3.25 7.61
N GLY A 118 16.70 3.46 7.27
CA GLY A 118 15.81 4.37 8.02
C GLY A 118 15.13 3.74 9.25
N ASN A 119 14.95 2.42 9.25
CA ASN A 119 14.02 1.76 10.17
C ASN A 119 14.66 1.08 11.39
N GLU A 120 15.98 0.87 11.41
CA GLU A 120 16.66 0.12 12.47
C GLU A 120 16.37 0.66 13.88
N SER A 121 16.41 1.98 14.03
CA SER A 121 16.14 2.63 15.32
C SER A 121 14.70 2.43 15.79
N ARG A 122 13.73 2.42 14.86
CA ARG A 122 12.31 2.19 15.12
C ARG A 122 12.07 0.73 15.49
N ILE A 123 12.67 -0.20 14.73
CA ILE A 123 12.64 -1.64 15.00
C ILE A 123 13.19 -1.95 16.39
N LYS A 124 14.37 -1.42 16.73
CA LYS A 124 14.98 -1.60 18.07
C LYS A 124 14.09 -1.06 19.19
N LYS A 125 13.45 0.10 19.00
CA LYS A 125 12.50 0.67 19.96
C LYS A 125 11.28 -0.23 20.17
N LEU A 126 10.70 -0.77 19.09
CA LEU A 126 9.55 -1.67 19.16
C LEU A 126 9.89 -3.00 19.82
N ASN A 127 11.03 -3.61 19.45
CA ASN A 127 11.52 -4.82 20.11
C ASN A 127 11.66 -4.62 21.62
N LYS A 128 12.29 -3.52 22.04
CA LYS A 128 12.41 -3.17 23.46
C LYS A 128 11.06 -3.01 24.15
N LYS A 129 10.10 -2.33 23.50
CA LYS A 129 8.74 -2.17 24.02
C LYS A 129 8.06 -3.53 24.21
N ILE A 130 8.09 -4.40 23.19
CA ILE A 130 7.49 -5.74 23.25
C ILE A 130 8.12 -6.56 24.39
N THR A 131 9.44 -6.63 24.47
CA THR A 131 10.14 -7.37 25.54
C THR A 131 9.78 -6.84 26.94
N ASN A 132 9.59 -5.54 27.09
CA ASN A 132 9.15 -4.98 28.37
C ASN A 132 7.71 -5.36 28.71
N LEU A 133 6.79 -5.31 27.74
CA LEU A 133 5.39 -5.67 27.94
C LEU A 133 5.21 -7.15 28.26
N GLN A 134 6.02 -8.03 27.66
CA GLN A 134 6.03 -9.46 27.95
C GLN A 134 6.35 -9.79 29.41
N LYS A 135 7.03 -8.90 30.15
CA LYS A 135 7.29 -9.08 31.60
C LYS A 135 6.04 -8.86 32.47
N HIS A 136 4.97 -8.33 31.89
CA HIS A 136 3.70 -8.06 32.56
C HIS A 136 2.59 -9.06 32.18
N LEU A 137 2.92 -10.07 31.38
CA LEU A 137 2.07 -11.23 31.09
C LEU A 137 2.36 -12.35 32.08
#